data_AF-A0A0K6FX49-F1
#
_entry.id   AF-A0A0K6FX49-F1
#
_cell.length_a   1.000
_cell.length_b   1.000
_cell.length_c   1.000
_cell.angle_alpha   90.00
_cell.angle_beta   90.00
_cell.angle_gamma   90.00
#
_symmetry.space_group_name_H-M   'P 1'
#
loop_
_entity.id
_entity.type
_entity.pdbx_description
1 polymer ?
#
loop_
_entity_poly.entity_id
_entity_poly.type
_entity_poly.pdbx_seq_one_letter_code
_entity_poly.pdbx_strand_id
1 'polypeptide(L)' 'MSVVAKADALTAESCAIPAKNPLNPQGLKPCCACPQTKSERDDCFLRYDPSEAPSKCADVLQKHIACMRSYGFNV' A
#
# COMPACT_ATOMS: atom_id res chain seq x y z
N MET A 1 30.38 3.08 28.92
CA MET A 1 28.96 2.79 28.64
C MET A 1 28.12 4.00 29.01
N SER A 2 27.55 4.69 28.04
CA SER A 2 26.37 5.56 28.17
C SER A 2 25.76 5.65 26.79
N VAL A 3 24.58 5.07 26.65
CA VAL A 3 23.84 4.91 25.39
C VAL A 3 23.33 6.27 24.90
N VAL A 4 23.81 6.72 23.75
CA VAL A 4 23.19 7.83 23.01
C VAL A 4 21.95 7.30 22.29
N ALA A 5 20.82 7.26 23.00
CA ALA A 5 19.51 7.12 22.39
C ALA A 5 19.11 8.49 21.82
N LYS A 6 19.48 8.74 20.57
CA LYS A 6 18.96 9.87 19.81
C LYS A 6 18.90 9.48 18.33
N ALA A 7 17.81 8.82 17.97
CA ALA A 7 17.31 8.76 16.61
C ALA A 7 16.02 9.57 16.63
N ASP A 8 16.21 10.88 16.46
CA ASP A 8 15.17 11.85 16.19
C ASP A 8 14.23 11.35 15.09
N ALA A 9 12.96 11.69 15.30
CA ALA A 9 11.91 11.76 14.31
C ALA A 9 12.44 11.96 12.89
N LEU A 10 12.17 10.98 12.00
CA LEU A 10 12.16 11.25 10.57
C LEU A 10 10.99 12.21 10.32
N THR A 11 11.37 13.48 10.32
CA THR A 11 10.77 14.62 9.67
C THR A 11 9.78 14.24 8.57
N ALA A 12 8.56 14.70 8.80
CA ALA A 12 7.55 14.93 7.80
C ALA A 12 8.01 16.06 6.86
N GLU A 13 8.82 15.75 5.85
CA GLU A 13 9.06 16.62 4.69
C GLU A 13 9.77 15.76 3.61
N SER A 14 9.07 15.07 2.72
CA SER A 14 8.58 15.67 1.48
C SER A 14 7.91 14.59 0.62
N CYS A 15 6.63 14.77 0.37
CA CYS A 15 5.95 14.45 -0.88
C CYS A 15 4.53 15.00 -0.70
N ALA A 16 4.42 16.32 -0.72
CA ALA A 16 3.14 16.94 -1.03
C ALA A 16 2.83 16.59 -2.50
N ILE A 17 2.35 15.37 -2.71
CA ILE A 17 1.64 15.01 -3.93
C ILE A 17 0.34 15.79 -3.82
N PRO A 18 0.04 16.70 -4.76
CA PRO A 18 -1.18 17.48 -4.69
C PRO A 18 -2.34 16.50 -4.50
N ALA A 19 -3.17 16.74 -3.48
CA ALA A 19 -4.37 15.97 -3.23
C ALA A 19 -5.28 16.07 -4.46
N LYS A 20 -5.05 15.20 -5.45
CA LYS A 20 -5.76 15.21 -6.73
C LYS A 20 -7.16 14.65 -6.60
N ASN A 21 -7.54 14.13 -5.44
CA ASN A 21 -8.85 13.53 -5.23
C ASN A 21 -9.37 13.79 -3.80
N PRO A 22 -10.61 14.31 -3.62
CA PRO A 22 -11.24 14.49 -2.31
C PRO A 22 -11.33 13.21 -1.45
N LEU A 23 -11.15 12.03 -2.04
CA LEU A 23 -11.17 10.74 -1.33
C LEU A 23 -9.80 10.31 -0.76
N ASN A 24 -8.72 11.07 -1.02
CA ASN A 24 -7.40 10.83 -0.43
C ASN A 24 -6.84 12.13 0.19
N PRO A 25 -7.38 12.56 1.34
CA PRO A 25 -6.99 13.81 2.00
C PRO A 25 -5.53 13.81 2.50
N GLN A 26 -4.92 12.63 2.66
CA GLN A 26 -3.55 12.47 3.14
C GLN A 26 -2.52 12.34 2.00
N GLY A 27 -2.95 12.36 0.72
CA GLY A 27 -2.05 12.21 -0.43
C GLY A 27 -1.27 10.89 -0.41
N LEU A 28 -1.86 9.84 0.16
CA LEU A 28 -1.22 8.54 0.32
C LEU A 28 -0.90 7.93 -1.05
N LYS A 29 0.17 7.13 -1.11
CA LYS A 29 0.48 6.30 -2.28
C LYS A 29 -0.45 5.08 -2.30
N PRO A 30 -0.75 4.48 -3.47
CA PRO A 30 -1.64 3.33 -3.59
C PRO A 30 -1.19 2.12 -2.75
N CYS A 31 0.12 1.94 -2.55
CA CYS A 31 0.67 0.91 -1.66
C CYS A 31 0.42 1.15 -0.16
N CYS A 32 0.10 2.39 0.25
CA CYS A 32 -0.17 2.79 1.64
C CYS A 32 -1.67 2.91 1.95
N ALA A 33 -2.52 3.05 0.94
CA ALA A 33 -3.97 3.17 1.14
C ALA A 33 -4.61 1.86 1.64
N CYS A 34 -4.01 0.73 1.30
CA CYS A 34 -4.60 -0.59 1.50
C CYS A 34 -3.57 -1.61 2.04
N PRO A 35 -3.03 -1.43 3.26
CA PRO A 35 -1.99 -2.31 3.81
C PRO A 35 -2.48 -3.74 4.04
N GLN A 36 -3.74 -3.92 4.44
CA GLN A 36 -4.33 -5.23 4.71
C GLN A 36 -4.40 -6.09 3.42
N THR A 37 -5.06 -5.57 2.37
CA THR A 37 -5.22 -6.31 1.11
C THR A 37 -3.92 -6.43 0.33
N LYS A 38 -2.99 -5.48 0.51
CA LYS A 38 -1.64 -5.58 -0.05
C LYS A 38 -0.89 -6.77 0.55
N SER A 39 -0.93 -6.95 1.87
CA SER A 39 -0.28 -8.08 2.55
C SER A 39 -0.89 -9.42 2.13
N GLU A 40 -2.22 -9.52 2.05
CA GLU A 40 -2.89 -10.73 1.57
C GLU A 40 -2.53 -11.07 0.12
N ARG A 41 -2.43 -10.05 -0.75
CA ARG A 41 -2.00 -10.23 -2.14
C ARG A 41 -0.56 -10.73 -2.17
N ASP A 42 0.35 -10.09 -1.44
CA ASP A 42 1.77 -10.48 -1.39
C ASP A 42 1.93 -11.92 -0.90
N ASP A 43 1.24 -12.28 0.19
CA ASP A 43 1.24 -13.63 0.75
C ASP A 43 0.68 -14.65 -0.26
N CYS A 44 -0.38 -14.30 -0.99
CA CYS A 44 -0.91 -15.16 -2.05
C CYS A 44 0.11 -15.38 -3.18
N PHE A 45 0.76 -14.33 -3.67
CA PHE A 45 1.79 -14.44 -4.71
C PHE A 45 3.06 -15.17 -4.22
N LEU A 46 3.33 -15.19 -2.91
CA LEU A 46 4.43 -15.97 -2.33
C LEU A 46 4.08 -17.45 -2.15
N ARG A 47 2.80 -17.81 -2.08
CA ARG A 47 2.34 -19.21 -1.91
C ARG A 47 2.14 -19.97 -3.21
N TYR A 48 1.90 -19.28 -4.32
CA TYR A 48 1.66 -19.90 -5.63
C TYR A 48 2.80 -19.62 -6.60
N ASP A 49 3.01 -20.53 -7.54
CA ASP A 49 3.93 -20.29 -8.65
C ASP A 49 3.50 -19.07 -9.48
N PRO A 50 4.45 -18.28 -10.02
CA PRO A 50 4.14 -17.04 -10.75
C PRO A 50 3.26 -17.25 -11.99
N SER A 51 3.27 -18.47 -12.55
CA SER A 51 2.41 -18.87 -13.67
C SER A 51 0.94 -19.08 -13.26
N GLU A 52 0.68 -19.45 -12.00
CA GLU A 52 -0.67 -19.78 -11.51
C GLU A 52 -1.24 -18.71 -10.55
N ALA A 53 -0.37 -17.94 -9.91
CA ALA A 53 -0.70 -16.82 -9.04
C ALA A 53 -1.70 -15.82 -9.63
N PRO A 54 -1.63 -15.36 -10.90
CA PRO A 54 -2.62 -14.40 -11.41
C PRO A 54 -4.05 -14.94 -11.42
N SER A 55 -4.22 -16.24 -11.65
CA SER A 55 -5.54 -16.90 -11.64
C SER A 55 -5.99 -17.25 -10.22
N LYS A 56 -5.07 -17.73 -9.36
CA LYS A 56 -5.37 -18.14 -7.98
C LYS A 56 -5.57 -16.96 -7.03
N CYS A 57 -4.84 -15.88 -7.25
CA CYS A 57 -4.89 -14.66 -6.44
C CYS A 57 -5.80 -13.58 -7.04
N ALA A 58 -6.57 -13.91 -8.09
CA ALA A 58 -7.46 -12.95 -8.77
C ALA A 58 -8.43 -12.28 -7.79
N ASP A 59 -9.06 -13.05 -6.90
CA ASP A 59 -9.98 -12.53 -5.87
C ASP A 59 -9.29 -11.55 -4.92
N VAL A 60 -8.09 -11.89 -4.45
CA VAL A 60 -7.31 -11.06 -3.53
C VAL A 60 -6.83 -9.78 -4.22
N LEU A 61 -6.43 -9.89 -5.48
CA LEU A 61 -6.04 -8.77 -6.32
C LEU A 61 -7.23 -7.82 -6.57
N GLN A 62 -8.42 -8.36 -6.86
CA GLN A 62 -9.64 -7.57 -7.01
C GLN A 62 -9.99 -6.81 -5.73
N LYS A 63 -9.84 -7.42 -4.55
CA LYS A 63 -10.01 -6.72 -3.26
C LYS A 63 -9.03 -5.57 -3.09
N HIS A 64 -7.77 -5.75 -3.49
CA HIS A 64 -6.77 -4.70 -3.44
C HIS A 64 -7.09 -3.54 -4.39
N ILE A 65 -7.49 -3.85 -5.63
CA ILE A 65 -7.92 -2.88 -6.64
C ILE A 65 -9.16 -2.11 -6.17
N ALA A 66 -10.18 -2.81 -5.64
CA ALA A 66 -11.38 -2.19 -5.10
C ALA A 66 -11.06 -1.20 -3.98
N CYS A 67 -10.15 -1.57 -3.08
CA CYS A 67 -9.68 -0.66 -2.03
C CYS A 67 -9.00 0.58 -2.63
N MET A 68 -8.08 0.43 -3.59
CA MET A 68 -7.45 1.58 -4.26
C MET A 68 -8.47 2.48 -4.98
N ARG A 69 -9.51 1.90 -5.59
CA ARG A 69 -10.61 2.65 -6.22
C ARG A 69 -11.46 3.42 -5.23
N SER A 70 -11.65 2.93 -4.00
CA SER A 70 -12.36 3.67 -2.94
C SER A 70 -11.62 4.94 -2.51
N TYR A 71 -10.29 4.95 -2.58
CA TYR A 71 -9.48 6.16 -2.40
C TYR A 71 -9.33 6.99 -3.70
N GLY A 72 -9.97 6.52 -4.78
CA GLY A 72 -9.97 7.05 -6.13
C GLY A 72 -8.60 7.16 -6.79
N PHE A 73 -7.77 6.16 -6.58
CA PHE A 73 -6.69 5.85 -7.51
C PHE A 73 -7.27 5.14 -8.75
N ASN A 74 -6.82 5.52 -9.94
CA ASN A 74 -7.20 4.87 -11.19
C ASN A 74 -6.18 3.74 -11.47
N VAL A 75 -6.62 2.48 -11.28
CA VAL A 75 -5.81 1.24 -11.27
C VAL A 75 -6.44 0.13 -12.10
#